data_AF-A0A285NMZ0-F1
#
_entry.id   AF-A0A285NMZ0-F1
#
_cell.length_a   1.000
_cell.length_b   1.000
_cell.length_c   1.000
_cell.angle_alpha   90.00
_cell.angle_beta   90.00
_cell.angle_gamma   90.00
#
_symmetry.space_group_name_H-M   'P 1'
#
loop_
_entity.id
_entity.type
_entity.pdbx_description
1 polymer ?
#
loop_
_entity_poly.entity_id
_entity_poly.type
_entity_poly.pdbx_seq_one_letter_code
_entity_poly.pdbx_strand_id
1 'polypeptide(L)'
;MWLCGFEPNLEKLGYNGYRMDVQTGKVQHCEVKPQNTENTKKKLNGGGSFNDYTEERLLADLRNNPNVLISGFVKGKLIYIIEVKFECLKDRLEKLLKKRFPSGRKSGEYLRSASFSLKDYINCPHFKLAYLRRDWQDFKEYLSKDLISLFEVKTS
;
A
#
# COMPACT_ATOMS: atom_id res chain seq x y z
N MET A 1 21.96 2.60 0.38
CA MET A 1 21.05 3.20 1.37
C MET A 1 19.62 2.83 1.00
N TRP A 2 18.87 2.20 1.91
CA TRP A 2 17.48 1.79 1.66
C TRP A 2 16.52 2.91 2.09
N LEU A 3 15.65 3.39 1.20
CA LEU A 3 14.81 4.58 1.42
C LEU A 3 13.85 4.47 2.62
N CYS A 4 13.43 3.25 2.97
CA CYS A 4 12.52 3.00 4.11
C CYS A 4 13.13 2.06 5.16
N GLY A 5 14.42 1.74 5.04
CA GLY A 5 15.13 0.85 5.97
C GLY A 5 14.65 -0.61 5.95
N PHE A 6 13.91 -1.05 4.92
CA PHE A 6 13.55 -2.45 4.73
C PHE A 6 14.55 -3.14 3.79
N GLU A 7 15.02 -4.31 4.21
CA GLU A 7 15.85 -5.20 3.41
C GLU A 7 14.96 -6.13 2.57
N PRO A 8 15.28 -6.33 1.28
CA PRO A 8 14.48 -7.18 0.40
C PRO A 8 14.63 -8.67 0.77
N ASN A 9 13.52 -9.40 0.72
CA ASN A 9 13.56 -10.86 0.79
C ASN A 9 13.63 -11.43 -0.65
N LEU A 10 14.82 -11.88 -1.06
CA LEU A 10 15.12 -12.30 -2.44
C LEU A 10 14.56 -13.68 -2.81
N GLU A 11 14.17 -14.51 -1.83
CA GLU A 11 13.80 -15.93 -2.04
C GLU A 11 12.28 -16.18 -2.11
N LYS A 12 11.49 -15.11 -2.10
CA LYS A 12 10.04 -15.02 -1.84
C LYS A 12 9.20 -16.33 -1.83
N LEU A 13 8.91 -16.80 -0.61
CA LEU A 13 7.61 -17.37 -0.20
C LEU A 13 7.11 -16.62 1.04
N GLY A 14 6.58 -15.39 0.85
CA GLY A 14 6.12 -14.54 1.96
C GLY A 14 6.10 -13.03 1.65
N TYR A 15 6.51 -12.21 2.61
CA TYR A 15 6.57 -10.75 2.52
C TYR A 15 7.69 -10.24 1.59
N ASN A 16 7.57 -9.00 1.10
CA ASN A 16 8.54 -8.39 0.18
C ASN A 16 9.88 -8.03 0.85
N GLY A 17 9.84 -7.70 2.12
CA GLY A 17 11.03 -7.33 2.88
C GLY A 17 10.78 -7.34 4.37
N TYR A 18 11.84 -7.07 5.12
CA TYR A 18 11.78 -6.97 6.57
C TYR A 18 12.74 -5.89 7.09
N ARG A 19 12.48 -5.38 8.29
CA ARG A 19 13.44 -4.58 9.06
C ARG A 19 13.46 -5.04 10.50
N MET A 20 14.61 -4.95 11.15
CA MET A 20 14.69 -5.14 12.60
C MET A 20 14.23 -3.85 13.29
N ASP A 21 13.21 -3.97 14.12
CA ASP A 21 12.83 -2.88 15.02
C ASP A 21 13.86 -2.79 16.15
N VAL A 22 14.63 -1.71 16.17
CA VAL A 22 15.75 -1.53 17.10
C VAL A 22 15.28 -1.36 18.55
N GLN A 23 14.03 -0.93 18.77
CA GLN A 23 13.48 -0.72 20.11
C GLN A 23 12.90 -1.98 20.73
N THR A 24 12.34 -2.86 19.91
CA THR A 24 11.62 -4.07 20.36
C THR A 24 12.37 -5.36 20.04
N GLY A 25 13.42 -5.32 19.21
CA GLY A 25 14.18 -6.47 18.75
C GLY A 25 13.39 -7.40 17.81
N LYS A 26 12.21 -6.98 17.35
CA LYS A 26 11.31 -7.79 16.53
C LYS A 26 11.48 -7.50 15.04
N VAL A 27 11.32 -8.55 14.23
CA VAL A 27 11.26 -8.43 12.77
C VAL A 27 9.92 -7.77 12.38
N GLN A 28 9.99 -6.66 11.67
CA GLN A 28 8.85 -6.02 11.02
C GLN A 28 8.83 -6.37 9.55
N HIS A 29 7.81 -7.10 9.13
CA HIS A 29 7.60 -7.42 7.72
C HIS A 29 6.97 -6.26 6.96
N CYS A 30 7.25 -6.19 5.65
CA CYS A 30 6.56 -5.28 4.75
C CYS A 30 6.01 -5.95 3.49
N GLU A 31 4.87 -5.44 3.05
CA GLU A 31 4.25 -5.73 1.77
C GLU A 31 4.42 -4.49 0.88
N VAL A 32 4.98 -4.66 -0.31
CA VAL A 32 5.21 -3.53 -1.24
C VAL A 32 4.13 -3.55 -2.31
N LYS A 33 3.48 -2.40 -2.51
CA LYS A 33 2.44 -2.16 -3.52
C LYS A 33 2.89 -1.05 -4.47
N PRO A 34 3.61 -1.38 -5.56
CA PRO A 34 4.01 -0.40 -6.55
C PRO A 34 2.86 -0.08 -7.51
N GLN A 35 2.68 1.20 -7.82
CA GLN A 35 1.87 1.68 -8.93
C GLN A 35 2.77 2.41 -9.91
N ASN A 36 2.68 2.02 -11.18
CA ASN A 36 3.40 2.66 -12.27
C ASN A 36 2.40 3.34 -13.20
N THR A 37 2.73 4.54 -13.66
CA THR A 37 2.01 5.16 -14.77
C THR A 37 2.93 5.89 -15.73
N GLU A 38 2.55 5.90 -16.99
CA GLU A 38 3.14 6.71 -18.04
C GLU A 38 2.07 7.54 -18.75
N ASN A 39 0.81 7.42 -18.32
CA ASN A 39 -0.35 7.97 -18.98
C ASN A 39 -1.14 8.86 -18.04
N THR A 40 -1.34 10.11 -18.43
CA THR A 40 -2.07 11.13 -17.66
C THR A 40 -3.56 10.80 -17.45
N LYS A 41 -4.12 9.86 -18.23
CA LYS A 41 -5.46 9.32 -18.02
C LYS A 41 -5.52 8.24 -16.93
N LYS A 42 -4.40 7.56 -16.64
CA LYS A 42 -4.28 6.51 -15.61
C LYS A 42 -3.45 7.03 -14.44
N LYS A 43 -4.02 7.95 -13.68
CA LYS A 43 -3.30 8.66 -12.62
C LYS A 43 -3.00 7.75 -11.42
N LEU A 44 -1.88 8.01 -10.76
CA LEU A 44 -1.58 7.44 -9.45
C LEU A 44 -2.58 7.95 -8.43
N ASN A 45 -2.99 7.10 -7.49
CA ASN A 45 -4.01 7.44 -6.50
C ASN A 45 -3.67 6.94 -5.08
N GLY A 46 -2.40 6.60 -4.83
CA GLY A 46 -1.95 6.01 -3.58
C GLY A 46 -2.57 4.63 -3.35
N GLY A 47 -2.85 3.89 -4.41
CA GLY A 47 -3.59 2.64 -4.35
C GLY A 47 -2.72 1.41 -4.50
N GLY A 48 -3.39 0.27 -4.44
CA GLY A 48 -2.80 -1.03 -4.63
C GLY A 48 -3.88 -2.10 -4.60
N SER A 49 -3.48 -3.35 -4.80
CA SER A 49 -4.37 -4.50 -4.62
C SER A 49 -3.68 -5.67 -3.92
N PHE A 50 -4.49 -6.42 -3.20
CA PHE A 50 -4.17 -7.80 -2.83
C PHE A 50 -4.88 -8.72 -3.82
N ASN A 51 -4.13 -9.61 -4.45
CA ASN A 51 -4.66 -10.53 -5.44
C ASN A 51 -5.07 -11.84 -4.77
N ASP A 52 -6.04 -12.51 -5.37
CA ASP A 52 -6.56 -13.80 -4.93
C ASP A 52 -6.87 -13.86 -3.43
N TYR A 53 -7.56 -12.81 -2.98
CA TYR A 53 -7.74 -12.50 -1.58
C TYR A 53 -8.93 -13.24 -0.97
N THR A 54 -8.76 -13.71 0.26
CA THR A 54 -9.79 -14.44 1.02
C THR A 54 -9.93 -13.90 2.44
N GLU A 55 -10.98 -14.31 3.14
CA GLU A 55 -11.20 -13.93 4.54
C GLU A 55 -10.12 -14.53 5.47
N GLU A 56 -9.68 -15.76 5.19
CA GLU A 56 -8.60 -16.40 5.93
C GLU A 56 -7.28 -15.63 5.77
N ARG A 57 -7.02 -15.11 4.56
CA ARG A 57 -5.86 -14.26 4.29
C ARG A 57 -5.96 -12.93 5.03
N LEU A 58 -7.14 -12.30 5.04
CA LEU A 58 -7.38 -11.09 5.83
C LEU A 58 -7.08 -11.30 7.30
N LEU A 59 -7.57 -12.39 7.90
CA LEU A 59 -7.31 -12.69 9.31
C LEU A 59 -5.82 -12.94 9.57
N ALA A 60 -5.11 -13.60 8.66
CA ALA A 60 -3.66 -13.79 8.77
C ALA A 60 -2.89 -12.47 8.69
N ASP A 61 -3.21 -11.62 7.72
CA ASP A 61 -2.54 -10.32 7.56
C ASP A 61 -2.88 -9.35 8.71
N LEU A 62 -4.09 -9.41 9.29
CA LEU A 62 -4.44 -8.67 10.51
C LEU A 62 -3.65 -9.13 11.74
N ARG A 63 -3.44 -10.45 11.90
CA ARG A 63 -2.61 -10.98 13.00
C ARG A 63 -1.15 -10.57 12.87
N ASN A 64 -0.61 -10.60 11.66
CA ASN A 64 0.79 -10.24 11.41
C ASN A 64 1.01 -8.71 11.35
N ASN A 65 -0.05 -7.96 11.00
CA ASN A 65 -0.09 -6.52 10.83
C ASN A 65 1.18 -5.91 10.18
N PRO A 66 1.57 -6.37 8.97
CA PRO A 66 2.77 -5.90 8.31
C PRO A 66 2.65 -4.42 7.95
N ASN A 67 3.80 -3.77 7.72
CA ASN A 67 3.79 -2.46 7.08
C ASN A 67 3.46 -2.62 5.60
N VAL A 68 2.64 -1.74 5.04
CA VAL A 68 2.35 -1.70 3.61
C VAL A 68 3.03 -0.47 3.03
N LEU A 69 3.95 -0.70 2.10
CA LEU A 69 4.68 0.34 1.39
C LEU A 69 4.04 0.58 0.02
N ILE A 70 3.36 1.70 -0.13
CA ILE A 70 2.65 2.09 -1.33
C ILE A 70 3.55 3.06 -2.09
N SER A 71 4.03 2.65 -3.25
CA SER A 71 4.99 3.44 -4.03
C SER A 71 4.39 3.84 -5.37
N GLY A 72 4.65 5.08 -5.77
CA GLY A 72 4.17 5.62 -7.03
C GLY A 72 5.33 5.99 -7.96
N PHE A 73 5.30 5.48 -9.18
CA PHE A 73 6.28 5.77 -10.21
C PHE A 73 5.62 6.40 -11.43
N VAL A 74 6.30 7.41 -11.99
CA VAL A 74 5.92 8.04 -13.25
C VAL A 74 7.08 7.94 -14.22
N LYS A 75 6.87 7.30 -15.38
CA LYS A 75 7.92 7.09 -16.41
C LYS A 75 9.21 6.50 -15.81
N GLY A 76 9.06 5.47 -14.97
CA GLY A 76 10.15 4.81 -14.24
C GLY A 76 10.75 5.61 -13.07
N LYS A 77 10.36 6.88 -12.86
CA LYS A 77 10.85 7.71 -11.75
C LYS A 77 9.99 7.51 -10.51
N LEU A 78 10.61 7.17 -9.38
CA LEU A 78 9.93 7.14 -8.08
C LEU A 78 9.50 8.56 -7.68
N ILE A 79 8.22 8.73 -7.39
CA ILE A 79 7.61 10.00 -6.98
C ILE A 79 7.34 10.03 -5.48
N TYR A 80 6.78 8.95 -4.92
CA TYR A 80 6.46 8.88 -3.50
C TYR A 80 6.53 7.46 -2.95
N ILE A 81 6.72 7.36 -1.63
CA ILE A 81 6.47 6.15 -0.84
C ILE A 81 5.62 6.54 0.36
N ILE A 82 4.48 5.88 0.52
CA ILE A 82 3.61 5.98 1.69
C ILE A 82 3.74 4.67 2.49
N GLU A 83 3.96 4.78 3.80
CA GLU A 83 3.99 3.68 4.74
C GLU A 83 2.71 3.74 5.60
N VAL A 84 2.00 2.61 5.70
CA VAL A 84 0.84 2.43 6.60
C VAL A 84 0.92 1.07 7.27
N LYS A 85 0.24 0.89 8.40
CA LYS A 85 -0.03 -0.45 8.94
C LYS A 85 -1.13 -1.14 8.13
N PHE A 86 -1.03 -2.46 7.98
CA PHE A 86 -2.03 -3.24 7.26
C PHE A 86 -3.44 -3.06 7.83
N GLU A 87 -3.57 -2.95 9.15
CA GLU A 87 -4.85 -2.70 9.83
C GLU A 87 -5.59 -1.45 9.31
N CYS A 88 -4.87 -0.44 8.80
CA CYS A 88 -5.46 0.75 8.20
C CYS A 88 -6.35 0.43 6.98
N LEU A 89 -6.16 -0.74 6.35
CA LEU A 89 -6.90 -1.18 5.17
C LEU A 89 -8.06 -2.13 5.52
N LYS A 90 -8.20 -2.53 6.79
CA LYS A 90 -9.16 -3.54 7.26
C LYS A 90 -10.58 -3.29 6.73
N ASP A 91 -11.12 -2.11 7.02
CA ASP A 91 -12.52 -1.79 6.69
C ASP A 91 -12.80 -1.86 5.19
N ARG A 92 -11.82 -1.43 4.38
CA ARG A 92 -11.93 -1.50 2.92
C ARG A 92 -11.94 -2.95 2.44
N LEU A 93 -11.02 -3.77 2.94
CA LEU A 93 -10.88 -5.16 2.53
C LEU A 93 -12.07 -6.01 2.99
N GLU A 94 -12.55 -5.81 4.21
CA GLU A 94 -13.76 -6.47 4.72
C GLU A 94 -14.99 -6.14 3.87
N LYS A 95 -15.20 -4.86 3.52
CA LYS A 95 -16.32 -4.44 2.66
C LYS A 95 -16.27 -5.12 1.30
N LEU A 96 -15.08 -5.26 0.71
CA LEU A 96 -14.91 -5.94 -0.58
C LEU A 96 -15.18 -7.43 -0.49
N LEU A 97 -14.67 -8.11 0.55
CA LEU A 97 -14.90 -9.53 0.76
C LEU A 97 -16.38 -9.83 1.03
N LYS A 98 -17.03 -9.07 1.93
CA LYS A 98 -18.48 -9.18 2.21
C LYS A 98 -19.32 -8.96 0.95
N LYS A 99 -18.93 -8.00 0.10
CA LYS A 99 -19.60 -7.76 -1.18
C LYS A 99 -19.43 -8.94 -2.16
N ARG A 100 -18.26 -9.58 -2.18
CA ARG A 100 -17.97 -10.71 -3.09
C ARG A 100 -18.57 -12.03 -2.61
N PHE A 101 -18.63 -12.23 -1.30
CA PHE A 101 -19.04 -13.46 -0.61
C PHE A 101 -20.13 -13.18 0.45
N PRO A 102 -21.30 -12.65 0.06
CA PRO A 102 -22.33 -12.23 1.01
C PRO A 102 -22.91 -13.38 1.84
N SER A 103 -22.86 -14.61 1.33
CA SER A 103 -23.38 -15.82 1.97
C SER A 103 -22.27 -16.83 2.31
N GLY A 104 -21.03 -16.33 2.47
CA GLY A 104 -19.85 -17.16 2.62
C GLY A 104 -19.20 -17.54 1.29
N ARG A 105 -17.97 -18.04 1.39
CA ARG A 105 -17.09 -18.38 0.26
C ARG A 105 -17.12 -19.88 -0.01
N LYS A 106 -17.23 -20.29 -1.27
CA LYS A 106 -17.03 -21.71 -1.63
C LYS A 106 -15.54 -22.03 -1.75
N SER A 107 -15.17 -23.29 -1.51
CA SER A 107 -13.78 -23.73 -1.69
C SER A 107 -13.30 -23.44 -3.11
N GLY A 108 -12.08 -22.92 -3.26
CA GLY A 108 -11.52 -22.48 -4.53
C GLY A 108 -11.92 -21.06 -4.98
N GLU A 109 -12.86 -20.39 -4.33
CA GLU A 109 -13.20 -19.00 -4.66
C GLU A 109 -12.29 -18.01 -3.95
N TYR A 110 -12.01 -16.88 -4.62
CA TYR A 110 -11.21 -15.78 -4.10
C TYR A 110 -11.60 -14.45 -4.78
N LEU A 111 -11.35 -13.34 -4.08
CA LEU A 111 -11.48 -12.01 -4.65
C LEU A 111 -10.23 -11.71 -5.48
N ARG A 112 -10.36 -11.73 -6.81
CA ARG A 112 -9.25 -11.51 -7.76
C ARG A 112 -8.43 -10.26 -7.48
N SER A 113 -9.07 -9.17 -7.05
CA SER A 113 -8.41 -7.92 -6.75
C SER A 113 -9.13 -7.21 -5.60
N ALA A 114 -8.55 -7.25 -4.42
CA ALA A 114 -8.96 -6.45 -3.29
C ALA A 114 -8.25 -5.09 -3.34
N SER A 115 -8.85 -4.14 -4.05
CA SER A 115 -8.24 -2.84 -4.36
C SER A 115 -8.53 -1.76 -3.31
N PHE A 116 -7.54 -0.93 -3.07
CA PHE A 116 -7.62 0.24 -2.19
C PHE A 116 -6.92 1.45 -2.84
N SER A 117 -7.10 2.62 -2.23
CA SER A 117 -6.65 3.93 -2.67
C SER A 117 -6.39 4.84 -1.46
N LEU A 118 -5.81 6.03 -1.67
CA LEU A 118 -5.44 6.95 -0.60
C LEU A 118 -6.55 7.20 0.42
N LYS A 119 -7.78 7.42 -0.05
CA LYS A 119 -8.95 7.69 0.79
C LYS A 119 -9.25 6.58 1.81
N ASP A 120 -8.82 5.36 1.53
CA ASP A 120 -9.13 4.19 2.34
C ASP A 120 -8.26 4.13 3.61
N TYR A 121 -7.16 4.89 3.67
CA TYR A 121 -6.22 4.85 4.80
C TYR A 121 -5.64 6.22 5.22
N ILE A 122 -5.94 7.31 4.50
CA ILE A 122 -5.33 8.63 4.74
C ILE A 122 -5.51 9.15 6.17
N ASN A 123 -6.63 8.82 6.81
CA ASN A 123 -6.94 9.23 8.19
C ASN A 123 -6.42 8.24 9.25
N CYS A 124 -5.65 7.22 8.85
CA CYS A 124 -5.10 6.26 9.79
C CYS A 124 -3.97 6.90 10.62
N PRO A 125 -3.91 6.68 11.95
CA PRO A 125 -2.84 7.22 12.80
C PRO A 125 -1.44 6.73 12.41
N HIS A 126 -1.35 5.57 11.75
CA HIS A 126 -0.09 5.00 11.27
C HIS A 126 0.30 5.45 9.86
N PHE A 127 -0.39 6.43 9.29
CA PHE A 127 -0.05 6.98 7.98
C PHE A 127 1.24 7.79 8.03
N LYS A 128 2.17 7.49 7.11
CA LYS A 128 3.42 8.23 6.95
C LYS A 128 3.77 8.39 5.47
N LEU A 129 4.01 9.63 5.05
CA LEU A 129 4.68 9.90 3.78
C LEU A 129 6.19 9.70 3.99
N ALA A 130 6.69 8.50 3.68
CA ALA A 130 8.07 8.11 3.93
C ALA A 130 9.05 8.70 2.91
N TYR A 131 8.60 8.95 1.69
CA TYR A 131 9.37 9.59 0.64
C TYR A 131 8.46 10.44 -0.23
N LEU A 132 8.94 11.63 -0.60
CA LEU A 132 8.38 12.46 -1.65
C LEU A 132 9.53 13.05 -2.46
N ARG A 133 9.47 12.87 -3.77
CA ARG A 133 10.42 13.45 -4.72
C ARG A 133 10.34 14.98 -4.67
N ARG A 134 11.49 15.66 -4.73
CA ARG A 134 11.59 17.14 -4.59
C ARG A 134 10.87 17.89 -5.71
N ASP A 135 10.96 17.40 -6.94
CA ASP A 135 10.35 17.93 -8.16
C ASP A 135 9.00 17.24 -8.47
N TRP A 136 8.24 16.81 -7.46
CA TRP A 136 6.98 16.09 -7.69
C TRP A 136 5.95 16.92 -8.46
N GLN A 137 6.01 18.25 -8.37
CA GLN A 137 5.10 19.18 -9.04
C GLN A 137 5.13 19.02 -10.56
N ASP A 138 6.27 18.67 -11.13
CA ASP A 138 6.46 18.42 -12.56
C ASP A 138 5.63 17.21 -13.04
N PHE A 139 5.14 16.40 -12.12
CA PHE A 139 4.37 15.19 -12.38
C PHE A 139 2.88 15.32 -12.01
N LYS A 140 2.39 16.53 -11.65
CA LYS A 140 0.99 16.78 -11.23
C LYS A 140 -0.05 16.17 -12.17
N GLU A 141 0.18 16.19 -13.49
CA GLU A 141 -0.76 15.62 -14.46
C GLU A 141 -0.97 14.10 -14.31
N TYR A 142 0.00 13.38 -13.74
CA TYR A 142 -0.06 11.93 -13.49
C TYR A 142 -0.61 11.57 -12.09
N LEU A 143 -0.93 12.56 -11.26
CA LEU A 143 -1.36 12.37 -9.88
C LEU A 143 -2.85 12.69 -9.71
N SER A 144 -3.56 11.88 -8.91
CA SER A 144 -4.93 12.21 -8.50
C SER A 144 -4.95 13.53 -7.72
N LYS A 145 -6.11 14.19 -7.71
CA LYS A 145 -6.30 15.42 -6.92
C LYS A 145 -5.98 15.19 -5.44
N ASP A 146 -6.43 14.06 -4.88
CA ASP A 146 -6.19 13.70 -3.48
C ASP A 146 -4.69 13.60 -3.14
N LEU A 147 -3.86 13.02 -4.04
CA LEU A 147 -2.42 12.98 -3.85
C LEU A 147 -1.78 14.37 -3.94
N ILE A 148 -2.22 15.19 -4.90
CA ILE A 148 -1.72 16.56 -5.05
C ILE A 148 -1.99 17.34 -3.76
N SER A 149 -3.24 17.31 -3.26
CA SER A 149 -3.61 17.99 -2.02
C SER A 149 -2.81 17.49 -0.83
N LEU A 150 -2.61 16.17 -0.71
CA LEU A 150 -1.75 15.60 0.33
C LEU A 150 -0.32 16.15 0.26
N PHE A 151 0.29 16.18 -0.93
CA PHE A 151 1.68 16.60 -1.10
C PHE A 151 1.86 18.09 -0.84
N GLU A 152 0.90 18.92 -1.23
CA GLU A 152 0.91 20.37 -0.94
C GLU A 152 0.86 20.61 0.58
N VAL A 153 -0.02 19.92 1.31
CA VAL A 153 -0.09 20.01 2.78
C VAL A 153 1.20 19.55 3.46
N LYS A 154 1.91 18.56 2.89
CA LYS A 154 3.16 18.04 3.47
C LYS A 154 4.42 18.82 3.06
N THR A 155 4.30 19.75 2.12
CA THR A 155 5.42 20.60 1.64
C THR A 155 5.23 22.08 1.92
N SER A 156 4.11 22.46 2.56
CA SER A 156 3.86 23.78 3.16
C SER A 156 4.46 23.84 4.56
#